data_AF-A0A7S2HHF8-F1
#
_entry.id   AF-A0A7S2HHF8-F1
#
_cell.length_a   1.000
_cell.length_b   1.000
_cell.length_c   1.000
_cell.angle_alpha   90.00
_cell.angle_beta   90.00
_cell.angle_gamma   90.00
#
_symmetry.space_group_name_H-M   'P 1'
#
loop_
_entity.id
_entity.type
_entity.pdbx_description
1 polymer ?
#
loop_
_entity_poly.entity_id
_entity_poly.type
_entity_poly.pdbx_seq_one_letter_code
_entity_poly.pdbx_strand_id
1 'polypeptide(L)'
;GCWIRKELIKRSNRSSVVIMSMHRRRTTANQKHDDEVDSELGNGKNNSGIGAASSHKSSFADSVLNVVIALVLAVSFVMAFFVLSSVSTGPNDVPIAKAEPSIKRVPMLLNRKNDLTVNLKPIFGQHRADADAVLALAAGYGLNTYIQFIGSLRQTGYDGDIVLATDTFDKMSDSLKHYLQSDPNLVLYHLEADCTDGRCQLKNFFYNTTTNLYAPDVRIHRPFATLRFDAYWFWSTQYNSLSNLLLIDSRDVVFQSNPFQTPSIKQTSPSDVNNGGTLHFYEEKMPIHTSNYNMRWLRAAGYAKAQIDTFKDEKIICSGVSMGTQIAMEKYLETMLFEFDKTQCVNHGCDQGLHNYVYYSNKLFHNPSIQNVHVHEQGKSDVTNLAGLRHEEKPLRELGVVIDEGTVVNEDGSIPAIAHQVDRDKELAAYFRKKYNNEARKVEAQYRAL
;
A
#
# COMPACT_ATOMS: atom_id res chain seq x y z
N GLY A 1 -46.25 83.37 -7.56
CA GLY A 1 -46.96 83.73 -8.80
C GLY A 1 -46.43 82.88 -9.94
N CYS A 2 -47.24 82.67 -10.99
CA CYS A 2 -47.04 81.74 -12.13
C CYS A 2 -46.91 80.26 -11.72
N TRP A 3 -47.65 79.25 -12.21
CA TRP A 3 -48.39 78.89 -13.47
C TRP A 3 -47.62 78.06 -14.51
N ILE A 4 -48.29 76.96 -14.94
CA ILE A 4 -48.03 76.05 -16.09
C ILE A 4 -46.76 75.16 -15.96
N ARG A 5 -46.73 73.82 -16.10
CA ARG A 5 -47.59 72.69 -16.61
C ARG A 5 -47.17 72.13 -17.98
N LYS A 6 -47.21 70.78 -18.11
CA LYS A 6 -46.99 69.91 -19.32
C LYS A 6 -45.50 69.62 -19.64
N GLU A 7 -45.01 68.53 -20.28
CA GLU A 7 -45.36 67.10 -20.58
C GLU A 7 -44.11 66.53 -21.38
N LEU A 8 -43.78 65.23 -21.67
CA LEU A 8 -44.29 63.86 -21.45
C LEU A 8 -43.19 62.79 -21.80
N ILE A 9 -43.49 61.48 -21.65
CA ILE A 9 -43.00 60.31 -22.44
C ILE A 9 -41.60 59.63 -22.18
N LYS A 10 -41.69 58.34 -21.74
CA LYS A 10 -40.93 57.08 -22.09
C LYS A 10 -39.38 57.12 -22.28
N ARG A 11 -38.55 56.22 -21.73
CA ARG A 11 -38.53 54.72 -21.61
C ARG A 11 -37.66 54.31 -20.38
N SER A 12 -37.88 53.21 -19.65
CA SER A 12 -37.44 51.80 -19.95
C SER A 12 -35.93 51.70 -20.22
N ASN A 13 -35.14 50.83 -19.55
CA ASN A 13 -35.43 49.46 -19.09
C ASN A 13 -34.97 49.07 -17.67
N ARG A 14 -35.37 47.87 -17.23
CA ARG A 14 -34.97 47.21 -15.96
C ARG A 14 -33.63 46.47 -16.08
N SER A 15 -32.99 46.22 -14.93
CA SER A 15 -32.26 44.97 -14.65
C SER A 15 -32.47 44.59 -13.19
N SER A 16 -32.60 43.29 -12.89
CA SER A 16 -33.11 42.79 -11.60
C SER A 16 -31.99 42.28 -10.71
N VAL A 17 -32.05 42.60 -9.42
CA VAL A 17 -31.25 41.91 -8.39
C VAL A 17 -31.93 40.58 -8.04
N VAL A 18 -31.20 39.47 -8.15
CA VAL A 18 -31.66 38.14 -7.74
C VAL A 18 -30.96 37.76 -6.44
N ILE A 19 -31.71 37.68 -5.35
CA ILE A 19 -31.23 37.16 -4.06
C ILE A 19 -31.43 35.64 -4.08
N MET A 20 -30.35 34.87 -4.09
CA MET A 20 -30.42 33.40 -4.15
C MET A 20 -30.21 32.79 -2.76
N SER A 21 -31.27 32.22 -2.20
CA SER A 21 -31.24 31.58 -0.88
C SER A 21 -30.63 30.17 -0.95
N MET A 22 -29.55 29.93 -0.20
CA MET A 22 -28.93 28.60 -0.10
C MET A 22 -29.74 27.68 0.82
N HIS A 23 -30.48 26.73 0.22
CA HIS A 23 -31.22 25.72 0.97
C HIS A 23 -30.37 24.46 1.23
N ARG A 24 -30.04 24.22 2.50
CA ARG A 24 -29.07 23.21 2.96
C ARG A 24 -29.66 21.79 2.96
N ARG A 25 -29.66 21.09 1.81
CA ARG A 25 -30.09 19.68 1.74
C ARG A 25 -29.06 18.74 2.39
N ARG A 26 -29.51 17.92 3.34
CA ARG A 26 -28.83 16.69 3.78
C ARG A 26 -29.16 15.57 2.80
N THR A 27 -28.17 14.78 2.41
CA THR A 27 -28.35 13.54 1.63
C THR A 27 -27.95 12.34 2.47
N THR A 28 -28.94 11.65 3.04
CA THR A 28 -28.76 10.34 3.67
C THR A 28 -28.87 9.25 2.61
N ALA A 29 -27.73 8.65 2.22
CA ALA A 29 -27.71 7.51 1.33
C ALA A 29 -27.99 6.22 2.11
N ASN A 30 -29.23 5.70 2.02
CA ASN A 30 -29.52 4.34 2.46
C ASN A 30 -28.94 3.36 1.44
N GLN A 31 -28.07 2.46 1.88
CA GLN A 31 -27.66 1.30 1.10
C GLN A 31 -28.68 0.19 1.35
N LYS A 32 -29.37 -0.25 0.28
CA LYS A 32 -30.32 -1.36 0.35
C LYS A 32 -29.60 -2.71 0.29
N HIS A 33 -30.18 -3.70 0.96
CA HIS A 33 -30.03 -5.10 0.57
C HIS A 33 -30.76 -5.34 -0.74
N ASP A 34 -30.16 -6.15 -1.61
CA ASP A 34 -30.87 -7.02 -2.54
C ASP A 34 -30.24 -8.41 -2.33
N ASP A 35 -30.98 -9.31 -1.67
CA ASP A 35 -30.59 -10.70 -1.44
C ASP A 35 -31.37 -11.56 -2.45
N GLU A 36 -30.68 -12.30 -3.33
CA GLU A 36 -31.31 -13.22 -4.28
C GLU A 36 -30.77 -14.64 -4.05
N VAL A 37 -31.68 -15.62 -3.99
CA VAL A 37 -31.41 -16.97 -3.50
C VAL A 37 -31.62 -17.97 -4.63
N ASP A 38 -30.52 -18.56 -5.10
CA ASP A 38 -30.55 -19.80 -5.89
C ASP A 38 -30.15 -20.99 -5.01
N SER A 39 -30.88 -22.08 -5.13
CA SER A 39 -30.67 -23.29 -4.34
C SER A 39 -30.75 -24.53 -5.22
N GLU A 40 -29.69 -25.34 -5.25
CA GLU A 40 -29.75 -26.68 -5.82
C GLU A 40 -28.84 -27.67 -5.07
N LEU A 41 -29.24 -28.93 -4.99
CA LEU A 41 -28.70 -29.94 -4.07
C LEU A 41 -27.87 -31.00 -4.82
N GLY A 42 -26.57 -31.08 -4.50
CA GLY A 42 -25.65 -32.11 -5.04
C GLY A 42 -25.16 -33.09 -3.98
N ASN A 43 -25.73 -34.30 -3.93
CA ASN A 43 -25.37 -35.33 -2.93
C ASN A 43 -24.18 -36.19 -3.40
N GLY A 44 -23.17 -36.39 -2.55
CA GLY A 44 -22.01 -37.25 -2.87
C GLY A 44 -21.28 -37.75 -1.62
N LYS A 45 -21.17 -39.08 -1.45
CA LYS A 45 -20.55 -39.73 -0.27
C LYS A 45 -19.38 -40.64 -0.67
N ASN A 46 -18.38 -40.76 0.23
CA ASN A 46 -17.88 -42.02 0.85
C ASN A 46 -16.35 -42.11 1.01
N ASN A 47 -15.96 -42.72 2.15
CA ASN A 47 -14.73 -43.48 2.47
C ASN A 47 -13.35 -42.76 2.42
N SER A 48 -12.41 -42.91 3.37
CA SER A 48 -12.09 -43.85 4.48
C SER A 48 -11.08 -44.98 4.18
N GLY A 49 -10.26 -45.32 5.19
CA GLY A 49 -9.07 -46.21 5.12
C GLY A 49 -7.77 -45.40 5.01
N ILE A 50 -6.86 -45.30 6.00
CA ILE A 50 -6.22 -46.27 6.93
C ILE A 50 -5.27 -47.24 6.21
N GLY A 51 -3.98 -47.18 6.56
CA GLY A 51 -2.96 -48.13 6.12
C GLY A 51 -1.54 -47.75 6.54
N ALA A 52 -1.07 -48.24 7.68
CA ALA A 52 0.30 -48.05 8.16
C ALA A 52 1.00 -49.40 8.37
N ALA A 53 2.22 -49.58 7.84
CA ALA A 53 3.09 -50.69 8.20
C ALA A 53 4.59 -50.42 7.93
N SER A 54 5.38 -50.71 8.95
CA SER A 54 6.84 -50.84 9.04
C SER A 54 7.62 -51.45 7.86
N SER A 55 8.92 -51.13 7.76
CA SER A 55 9.97 -52.13 8.10
C SER A 55 11.39 -51.55 8.22
N HIS A 56 12.20 -52.12 9.12
CA HIS A 56 13.66 -51.89 9.21
C HIS A 56 14.43 -52.68 8.14
N LYS A 57 15.62 -52.21 7.75
CA LYS A 57 16.83 -53.07 7.66
C LYS A 57 18.16 -52.28 7.52
N SER A 58 19.20 -52.82 8.17
CA SER A 58 20.66 -52.67 7.95
C SER A 58 21.23 -51.29 7.55
N SER A 59 22.10 -50.65 8.34
CA SER A 59 23.39 -51.13 8.88
C SER A 59 24.41 -51.52 7.79
N PHE A 60 25.03 -50.50 7.19
CA PHE A 60 26.36 -50.57 6.54
C PHE A 60 26.92 -49.17 6.22
N ALA A 61 26.06 -48.16 6.00
CA ALA A 61 26.45 -46.82 5.56
C ALA A 61 27.21 -46.00 6.62
N ASP A 62 26.92 -46.21 7.91
CA ASP A 62 27.33 -45.33 9.00
C ASP A 62 28.85 -45.28 9.21
N SER A 63 29.57 -46.36 8.86
CA SER A 63 31.04 -46.40 8.93
C SER A 63 31.72 -45.56 7.84
N VAL A 64 31.08 -45.36 6.68
CA VAL A 64 31.63 -44.51 5.60
C VAL A 64 31.36 -43.03 5.89
N LEU A 65 30.15 -42.72 6.38
CA LEU A 65 29.73 -41.36 6.68
C LEU A 65 30.64 -40.67 7.71
N ASN A 66 31.05 -41.39 8.76
CA ASN A 66 31.94 -40.85 9.79
C ASN A 66 33.34 -40.50 9.27
N VAL A 67 33.89 -41.26 8.31
CA VAL A 67 35.20 -40.95 7.69
C VAL A 67 35.12 -39.70 6.82
N VAL A 68 34.02 -39.53 6.08
CA VAL A 68 33.79 -38.33 5.26
C VAL A 68 33.62 -37.09 6.15
N ILE A 69 32.86 -37.18 7.25
CA ILE A 69 32.69 -36.07 8.21
C ILE A 69 34.03 -35.65 8.82
N ALA A 70 34.89 -36.60 9.22
CA ALA A 70 36.21 -36.29 9.76
C ALA A 70 37.11 -35.56 8.75
N LEU A 71 37.08 -35.95 7.47
CA LEU A 71 37.82 -35.28 6.40
C LEU A 71 37.31 -33.86 6.12
N VAL A 72 35.98 -33.66 6.09
CA VAL A 72 35.37 -32.33 5.90
C VAL A 72 35.76 -31.38 7.05
N LEU A 73 35.66 -31.84 8.29
CA LEU A 73 36.02 -31.03 9.47
C LEU A 73 37.51 -30.66 9.49
N ALA A 74 38.40 -31.56 9.06
CA ALA A 74 39.83 -31.26 8.94
C ALA A 74 40.11 -30.15 7.90
N VAL A 75 39.44 -30.17 6.75
CA VAL A 75 39.58 -29.12 5.72
C VAL A 75 39.03 -27.77 6.21
N SER A 76 37.90 -27.77 6.92
CA SER A 76 37.34 -26.55 7.54
C SER A 76 38.30 -25.92 8.56
N PHE A 77 39.03 -26.72 9.33
CA PHE A 77 39.98 -26.21 10.33
C PHE A 77 41.21 -25.53 9.70
N VAL A 78 41.69 -26.05 8.56
CA VAL A 78 42.81 -25.43 7.80
C VAL A 78 42.37 -24.12 7.15
N MET A 79 41.16 -24.05 6.60
CA MET A 79 40.58 -22.80 6.07
C MET A 79 40.45 -21.72 7.16
N ALA A 80 39.95 -22.07 8.34
CA ALA A 80 39.79 -21.13 9.46
C ALA A 80 41.12 -20.51 9.91
N PHE A 81 42.22 -21.26 9.88
CA PHE A 81 43.54 -20.75 10.28
C PHE A 81 44.13 -19.72 9.31
N PHE A 82 43.84 -19.83 8.01
CA PHE A 82 44.30 -18.85 7.01
C PHE A 82 43.56 -17.51 7.09
N VAL A 83 42.29 -17.50 7.52
CA VAL A 83 41.49 -16.26 7.65
C VAL A 83 41.92 -15.41 8.85
N LEU A 84 42.48 -16.01 9.91
CA LEU A 84 42.87 -15.32 11.15
C LEU A 84 44.27 -14.68 11.10
N SER A 85 44.96 -14.69 9.95
CA SER A 85 46.35 -14.23 9.83
C SER A 85 46.52 -12.78 9.32
N SER A 86 45.45 -12.06 8.96
CA SER A 86 45.50 -10.69 8.45
C SER A 86 45.06 -9.66 9.52
N VAL A 87 46.03 -9.10 10.24
CA VAL A 87 45.80 -8.16 11.36
C VAL A 87 46.25 -6.73 11.01
N SER A 88 45.41 -5.76 11.37
CA SER A 88 45.70 -4.33 11.57
C SER A 88 46.15 -3.47 10.37
N THR A 89 45.17 -2.76 9.80
CA THR A 89 45.28 -1.30 9.60
C THR A 89 44.04 -0.64 10.21
N GLY A 90 44.21 0.51 10.87
CA GLY A 90 43.18 1.11 11.74
C GLY A 90 41.97 1.75 11.03
N PRO A 91 41.00 2.25 11.80
CA PRO A 91 39.80 2.91 11.27
C PRO A 91 40.16 4.25 10.64
N ASN A 92 40.07 4.33 9.31
CA ASN A 92 39.89 5.61 8.63
C ASN A 92 38.39 5.92 8.62
N ASP A 93 37.97 6.93 9.38
CA ASP A 93 36.63 7.52 9.27
C ASP A 93 36.50 8.20 7.91
N VAL A 94 36.15 7.42 6.88
CA VAL A 94 35.71 7.95 5.59
C VAL A 94 34.39 8.66 5.84
N PRO A 95 34.27 9.99 5.63
CA PRO A 95 33.01 10.67 5.82
C PRO A 95 32.01 10.11 4.82
N ILE A 96 30.94 9.47 5.32
CA ILE A 96 29.78 9.14 4.49
C ILE A 96 29.24 10.46 3.98
N ALA A 97 29.52 10.78 2.72
CA ALA A 97 29.06 11.99 2.09
C ALA A 97 27.53 11.97 2.13
N LYS A 98 26.92 12.95 2.83
CA LYS A 98 25.47 13.12 2.82
C LYS A 98 25.06 13.27 1.35
N ALA A 99 24.33 12.28 0.84
CA ALA A 99 23.86 12.32 -0.54
C ALA A 99 23.01 13.58 -0.71
N GLU A 100 23.44 14.48 -1.61
CA GLU A 100 22.56 15.57 -2.04
C GLU A 100 21.32 14.92 -2.67
N PRO A 101 20.10 15.40 -2.35
CA PRO A 101 18.87 14.78 -2.81
C PRO A 101 18.80 14.84 -4.34
N SER A 102 19.15 13.72 -4.98
CA SER A 102 19.28 13.64 -6.43
C SER A 102 17.95 13.99 -7.08
N ILE A 103 17.95 14.96 -7.99
CA ILE A 103 16.75 15.41 -8.69
C ILE A 103 16.27 14.29 -9.63
N LYS A 104 15.44 13.38 -9.11
CA LYS A 104 14.90 12.25 -9.87
C LYS A 104 13.86 12.73 -10.88
N ARG A 105 13.89 12.15 -12.08
CA ARG A 105 13.11 12.60 -13.25
C ARG A 105 11.77 11.89 -13.31
N VAL A 106 10.73 12.62 -13.69
CA VAL A 106 9.35 12.10 -13.77
C VAL A 106 9.23 10.97 -14.83
N PRO A 107 8.49 9.88 -14.58
CA PRO A 107 8.29 8.81 -15.54
C PRO A 107 7.70 9.26 -16.90
N MET A 108 8.31 8.71 -17.95
CA MET A 108 8.04 8.74 -19.39
C MET A 108 7.10 9.81 -20.01
N LEU A 109 5.79 9.85 -19.73
CA LEU A 109 4.87 10.70 -20.50
C LEU A 109 5.16 12.21 -20.35
N LEU A 110 5.48 12.63 -19.14
CA LEU A 110 5.78 14.03 -18.81
C LEU A 110 7.18 14.43 -19.29
N ASN A 111 8.17 13.56 -19.11
CA ASN A 111 9.58 13.93 -19.25
C ASN A 111 10.17 13.79 -20.67
N ARG A 112 9.53 14.40 -21.67
CA ARG A 112 10.07 14.43 -23.06
C ARG A 112 11.26 15.38 -23.27
N LYS A 113 11.69 16.14 -22.25
CA LYS A 113 12.73 17.18 -22.36
C LYS A 113 13.82 17.18 -21.26
N ASN A 114 13.69 16.38 -20.21
CA ASN A 114 14.54 16.40 -19.00
C ASN A 114 14.35 17.60 -18.04
N ASP A 115 13.41 18.51 -18.34
CA ASP A 115 13.13 19.71 -17.53
C ASP A 115 12.16 19.48 -16.34
N LEU A 116 11.54 18.29 -16.21
CA LEU A 116 10.47 18.05 -15.23
C LEU A 116 10.89 17.19 -14.03
N THR A 117 10.54 17.69 -12.86
CA THR A 117 10.83 17.14 -11.52
C THR A 117 9.56 17.08 -10.68
N VAL A 118 9.64 16.54 -9.47
CA VAL A 118 8.58 16.67 -8.45
C VAL A 118 9.04 17.65 -7.37
N ASN A 119 8.20 18.62 -7.02
CA ASN A 119 8.45 19.61 -5.97
C ASN A 119 7.42 19.48 -4.84
N LEU A 120 7.21 18.25 -4.38
CA LEU A 120 6.33 17.94 -3.27
C LEU A 120 7.13 18.05 -1.95
N LYS A 121 6.66 18.88 -1.02
CA LYS A 121 7.30 19.12 0.29
C LYS A 121 6.41 18.61 1.43
N PRO A 122 6.99 18.06 2.51
CA PRO A 122 6.20 17.69 3.68
C PRO A 122 5.70 18.96 4.38
N ILE A 123 4.52 18.84 5.00
CA ILE A 123 3.93 19.82 5.92
C ILE A 123 4.78 19.87 7.20
N PHE A 124 5.19 18.69 7.69
CA PHE A 124 6.16 18.49 8.76
C PHE A 124 6.74 17.07 8.69
N GLY A 125 7.79 16.83 9.48
CA GLY A 125 8.58 15.60 9.44
C GLY A 125 9.65 15.63 8.34
N GLN A 126 10.57 14.67 8.41
CA GLN A 126 11.66 14.52 7.44
C GLN A 126 11.95 13.03 7.23
N HIS A 127 12.12 12.62 5.97
CA HIS A 127 12.54 11.26 5.63
C HIS A 127 13.92 10.93 6.23
N ARG A 128 14.05 9.75 6.84
CA ARG A 128 15.33 9.17 7.27
C ARG A 128 15.72 8.11 6.24
N ALA A 129 16.65 8.43 5.35
CA ALA A 129 16.95 7.59 4.18
C ALA A 129 17.35 6.14 4.53
N ASP A 130 18.03 5.95 5.67
CA ASP A 130 18.47 4.65 6.21
C ASP A 130 17.41 3.89 7.01
N ALA A 131 16.20 4.43 7.17
CA ALA A 131 15.11 3.77 7.87
C ALA A 131 14.18 3.00 6.90
N ASP A 132 13.63 1.89 7.37
CA ASP A 132 12.43 1.29 6.76
C ASP A 132 11.25 2.28 6.87
N ALA A 133 10.29 2.20 5.94
CA ALA A 133 9.20 3.17 5.82
C ALA A 133 7.85 2.56 5.41
N VAL A 134 6.78 2.99 6.08
CA VAL A 134 5.39 2.66 5.73
C VAL A 134 4.76 3.84 4.99
N LEU A 135 4.40 3.63 3.72
CA LEU A 135 3.90 4.64 2.79
C LEU A 135 2.40 4.43 2.54
N ALA A 136 1.55 5.41 2.88
CA ALA A 136 0.09 5.29 2.75
C ALA A 136 -0.62 6.60 2.37
N LEU A 137 -1.81 6.48 1.77
CA LEU A 137 -2.67 7.62 1.38
C LEU A 137 -3.89 7.72 2.31
N ALA A 138 -3.92 8.76 3.16
CA ALA A 138 -4.86 8.92 4.28
C ALA A 138 -5.84 10.10 4.13
N ALA A 139 -6.08 10.56 2.89
CA ALA A 139 -7.01 11.64 2.57
C ALA A 139 -8.46 11.38 3.05
N GLY A 140 -9.16 12.45 3.44
CA GLY A 140 -10.59 12.41 3.81
C GLY A 140 -10.96 11.64 5.10
N TYR A 141 -10.00 11.08 5.84
CA TYR A 141 -10.28 10.27 7.04
C TYR A 141 -10.26 11.06 8.36
N GLY A 142 -10.99 10.54 9.36
CA GLY A 142 -11.07 11.11 10.72
C GLY A 142 -10.02 10.55 11.68
N LEU A 143 -9.93 11.17 12.86
CA LEU A 143 -8.93 10.86 13.90
C LEU A 143 -8.89 9.37 14.31
N ASN A 144 -10.05 8.70 14.36
CA ASN A 144 -10.12 7.27 14.65
C ASN A 144 -9.35 6.40 13.63
N THR A 145 -9.29 6.80 12.36
CA THR A 145 -8.56 6.06 11.31
C THR A 145 -7.06 6.29 11.43
N TYR A 146 -6.63 7.52 11.70
CA TYR A 146 -5.21 7.81 11.96
C TYR A 146 -4.70 7.11 13.22
N ILE A 147 -5.50 7.06 14.31
CA ILE A 147 -5.17 6.29 15.52
C ILE A 147 -5.20 4.78 15.25
N GLN A 148 -6.09 4.28 14.41
CA GLN A 148 -6.06 2.87 14.00
C GLN A 148 -4.74 2.54 13.29
N PHE A 149 -4.37 3.31 12.27
CA PHE A 149 -3.21 3.04 11.43
C PHE A 149 -1.88 3.28 12.18
N ILE A 150 -1.62 4.53 12.59
CA ILE A 150 -0.39 4.92 13.29
C ILE A 150 -0.32 4.23 14.66
N GLY A 151 -1.42 4.26 15.41
CA GLY A 151 -1.45 3.73 16.77
C GLY A 151 -1.25 2.21 16.85
N SER A 152 -1.83 1.41 15.94
CA SER A 152 -1.53 -0.02 15.91
C SER A 152 -0.10 -0.30 15.46
N LEU A 153 0.41 0.42 14.44
CA LEU A 153 1.80 0.27 13.99
C LEU A 153 2.81 0.59 15.10
N ARG A 154 2.66 1.72 15.80
CA ARG A 154 3.54 2.09 16.93
C ARG A 154 3.40 1.14 18.13
N GLN A 155 2.22 0.53 18.35
CA GLN A 155 2.05 -0.52 19.38
C GLN A 155 2.89 -1.78 19.12
N THR A 156 3.36 -2.01 17.89
CA THR A 156 4.27 -3.12 17.56
C THR A 156 5.74 -2.85 17.91
N GLY A 157 6.07 -1.64 18.37
CA GLY A 157 7.45 -1.19 18.58
C GLY A 157 8.14 -0.65 17.32
N TYR A 158 7.43 -0.54 16.19
CA TYR A 158 7.98 0.06 14.97
C TYR A 158 8.30 1.56 15.14
N ASP A 159 9.57 1.92 15.00
CA ASP A 159 10.10 3.28 15.12
C ASP A 159 10.58 3.87 13.77
N GLY A 160 10.48 3.11 12.66
CA GLY A 160 10.76 3.57 11.30
C GLY A 160 9.80 4.67 10.82
N ASP A 161 9.98 5.12 9.58
CA ASP A 161 9.20 6.24 9.05
C ASP A 161 7.74 5.83 8.79
N ILE A 162 6.81 6.74 9.05
CA ILE A 162 5.45 6.65 8.51
C ILE A 162 5.27 7.84 7.58
N VAL A 163 4.93 7.60 6.32
CA VAL A 163 4.77 8.66 5.31
C VAL A 163 3.31 8.66 4.85
N LEU A 164 2.61 9.76 5.14
CA LEU A 164 1.18 9.91 4.83
C LEU A 164 0.93 11.09 3.91
N ALA A 165 0.03 10.92 2.93
CA ALA A 165 -0.58 12.04 2.21
C ALA A 165 -1.99 12.33 2.73
N THR A 166 -2.34 13.62 2.81
CA THR A 166 -3.69 14.11 3.05
C THR A 166 -4.11 15.18 2.03
N ASP A 167 -5.40 15.24 1.73
CA ASP A 167 -6.04 16.18 0.82
C ASP A 167 -6.45 17.51 1.51
N THR A 168 -6.44 17.57 2.84
CA THR A 168 -7.19 18.61 3.57
C THR A 168 -6.60 19.01 4.94
N PHE A 169 -5.28 19.06 5.11
CA PHE A 169 -4.63 19.34 6.42
C PHE A 169 -5.21 20.54 7.18
N ASP A 170 -5.37 21.71 6.54
CA ASP A 170 -5.92 22.91 7.20
C ASP A 170 -7.32 22.70 7.78
N LYS A 171 -8.11 21.83 7.14
CA LYS A 171 -9.49 21.49 7.51
C LYS A 171 -9.59 20.38 8.56
N MET A 172 -8.48 19.75 8.94
CA MET A 172 -8.44 18.79 10.05
C MET A 172 -8.82 19.48 11.37
N SER A 173 -9.41 18.73 12.30
CA SER A 173 -9.54 19.21 13.69
C SER A 173 -8.17 19.39 14.32
N ASP A 174 -8.04 20.36 15.23
CA ASP A 174 -6.74 20.65 15.84
C ASP A 174 -6.27 19.51 16.76
N SER A 175 -7.20 18.71 17.29
CA SER A 175 -6.93 17.42 17.94
C SER A 175 -6.26 16.40 17.01
N LEU A 176 -6.60 16.40 15.72
CA LEU A 176 -5.95 15.54 14.72
C LEU A 176 -4.59 16.12 14.30
N LYS A 177 -4.50 17.44 14.07
CA LYS A 177 -3.21 18.11 13.80
C LYS A 177 -2.20 17.81 14.91
N HIS A 178 -2.61 18.00 16.17
CA HIS A 178 -1.81 17.70 17.36
C HIS A 178 -1.44 16.21 17.48
N TYR A 179 -2.38 15.30 17.24
CA TYR A 179 -2.07 13.86 17.24
C TYR A 179 -0.99 13.49 16.21
N LEU A 180 -1.11 13.98 14.97
CA LEU A 180 -0.14 13.71 13.92
C LEU A 180 1.23 14.37 14.22
N GLN A 181 1.22 15.59 14.75
CA GLN A 181 2.44 16.31 15.15
C GLN A 181 3.14 15.72 16.40
N SER A 182 2.50 14.79 17.12
CA SER A 182 3.08 14.13 18.29
C SER A 182 3.93 12.89 17.95
N ASP A 183 3.85 12.37 16.72
CA ASP A 183 4.72 11.29 16.25
C ASP A 183 6.00 11.89 15.63
N PRO A 184 7.19 11.69 16.22
CA PRO A 184 8.43 12.32 15.77
C PRO A 184 8.93 11.78 14.43
N ASN A 185 8.44 10.61 14.01
CA ASN A 185 8.87 9.86 12.83
C ASN A 185 7.73 9.75 11.80
N LEU A 186 6.75 10.67 11.85
CA LEU A 186 5.72 10.86 10.84
C LEU A 186 6.13 11.96 9.86
N VAL A 187 6.15 11.63 8.57
CA VAL A 187 6.32 12.58 7.45
C VAL A 187 4.97 12.80 6.79
N LEU A 188 4.35 13.96 7.05
CA LEU A 188 3.02 14.27 6.53
C LEU A 188 3.10 15.17 5.30
N TYR A 189 2.44 14.79 4.21
CA TYR A 189 2.37 15.50 2.95
C TYR A 189 0.97 16.02 2.65
N HIS A 190 0.87 17.21 2.04
CA HIS A 190 -0.37 17.64 1.38
C HIS A 190 -0.31 17.22 -0.10
N LEU A 191 -1.24 16.36 -0.52
CA LEU A 191 -1.38 15.96 -1.92
C LEU A 191 -2.56 16.73 -2.54
N GLU A 192 -2.26 17.90 -3.12
CA GLU A 192 -3.26 18.73 -3.79
C GLU A 192 -3.70 18.09 -5.12
N ALA A 193 -5.01 18.07 -5.37
CA ALA A 193 -5.58 17.55 -6.60
C ALA A 193 -6.77 18.41 -7.07
N ASP A 194 -6.95 18.51 -8.38
CA ASP A 194 -8.26 18.85 -8.95
C ASP A 194 -9.10 17.57 -9.01
N CYS A 195 -10.39 17.64 -8.67
CA CYS A 195 -11.25 16.46 -8.64
C CYS A 195 -12.66 16.78 -9.17
N THR A 196 -13.06 16.08 -10.22
CA THR A 196 -14.39 16.14 -10.85
C THR A 196 -14.94 14.73 -10.99
N ASP A 197 -16.20 14.51 -10.59
CA ASP A 197 -16.91 13.22 -10.69
C ASP A 197 -16.13 12.00 -10.16
N GLY A 198 -15.47 12.16 -9.01
CA GLY A 198 -14.71 11.09 -8.33
C GLY A 198 -13.35 10.74 -8.99
N ARG A 199 -12.95 11.47 -10.03
CA ARG A 199 -11.67 11.36 -10.72
C ARG A 199 -10.87 12.65 -10.55
N CYS A 200 -9.55 12.56 -10.58
CA CYS A 200 -8.67 13.64 -10.15
C CYS A 200 -7.38 13.75 -10.98
N GLN A 201 -6.80 14.95 -11.03
CA GLN A 201 -5.47 15.28 -11.56
C GLN A 201 -4.63 15.92 -10.44
N LEU A 202 -3.31 15.70 -10.44
CA LEU A 202 -2.43 16.31 -9.44
C LEU A 202 -2.22 17.81 -9.69
N LYS A 203 -2.29 18.61 -8.63
CA LYS A 203 -1.95 20.04 -8.63
C LYS A 203 -0.60 20.26 -7.95
N ASN A 204 0.16 21.22 -8.45
CA ASN A 204 1.44 21.68 -7.89
C ASN A 204 2.48 20.57 -7.60
N PHE A 205 2.32 19.38 -8.19
CA PHE A 205 3.18 18.22 -7.96
C PHE A 205 4.40 18.22 -8.89
N PHE A 206 4.17 18.42 -10.19
CA PHE A 206 5.22 18.49 -11.20
C PHE A 206 5.77 19.91 -11.32
N TYR A 207 7.09 20.04 -11.44
CA TYR A 207 7.79 21.32 -11.48
C TYR A 207 8.79 21.35 -12.64
N ASN A 208 8.83 22.47 -13.35
CA ASN A 208 9.76 22.68 -14.46
C ASN A 208 10.94 23.54 -13.99
N THR A 209 12.14 22.96 -13.97
CA THR A 209 13.36 23.62 -13.50
C THR A 209 13.87 24.69 -14.46
N THR A 210 13.57 24.56 -15.75
CA THR A 210 13.98 25.50 -16.81
C THR A 210 13.11 26.77 -16.83
N THR A 211 11.83 26.69 -16.46
CA THR A 211 10.92 27.85 -16.37
C THR A 211 10.66 28.32 -14.93
N ASN A 212 11.10 27.56 -13.92
CA ASN A 212 10.87 27.83 -12.49
C ASN A 212 9.37 27.88 -12.10
N LEU A 213 8.52 27.10 -12.80
CA LEU A 213 7.06 27.07 -12.64
C LEU A 213 6.54 25.64 -12.45
N TYR A 214 5.40 25.49 -11.77
CA TYR A 214 4.69 24.21 -11.75
C TYR A 214 4.15 23.86 -13.14
N ALA A 215 4.26 22.59 -13.50
CA ALA A 215 3.70 22.03 -14.72
C ALA A 215 2.36 21.32 -14.40
N PRO A 216 1.36 21.39 -15.29
CA PRO A 216 0.11 20.65 -15.09
C PRO A 216 0.33 19.14 -15.20
N ASP A 217 -0.45 18.36 -14.46
CA ASP A 217 -0.56 16.92 -14.69
C ASP A 217 -1.25 16.66 -16.04
N VAL A 218 -0.47 16.24 -17.04
CA VAL A 218 -0.96 16.02 -18.42
C VAL A 218 -1.72 14.70 -18.59
N ARG A 219 -1.72 13.83 -17.56
CA ARG A 219 -2.50 12.59 -17.54
C ARG A 219 -3.96 12.91 -17.31
N ILE A 220 -4.87 12.06 -17.79
CA ILE A 220 -6.30 12.32 -17.59
C ILE A 220 -6.71 12.18 -16.12
N HIS A 221 -7.87 12.75 -15.79
CA HIS A 221 -8.52 12.60 -14.49
C HIS A 221 -8.73 11.12 -14.17
N ARG A 222 -8.05 10.63 -13.12
CA ARG A 222 -8.01 9.22 -12.68
C ARG A 222 -8.46 9.08 -11.22
N PRO A 223 -8.97 7.92 -10.76
CA PRO A 223 -9.42 7.77 -9.37
C PRO A 223 -8.34 8.19 -8.37
N PHE A 224 -8.73 8.77 -7.23
CA PHE A 224 -7.77 9.23 -6.22
C PHE A 224 -6.89 8.07 -5.68
N ALA A 225 -7.43 6.85 -5.61
CA ALA A 225 -6.69 5.62 -5.31
C ALA A 225 -5.62 5.22 -6.35
N THR A 226 -5.65 5.81 -7.56
CA THR A 226 -4.59 5.66 -8.56
C THR A 226 -3.50 6.74 -8.39
N LEU A 227 -3.83 7.93 -7.86
CA LEU A 227 -2.85 8.98 -7.56
C LEU A 227 -1.81 8.57 -6.51
N ARG A 228 -2.12 7.59 -5.64
CA ARG A 228 -1.16 7.10 -4.64
C ARG A 228 0.13 6.60 -5.26
N PHE A 229 0.10 6.05 -6.47
CA PHE A 229 1.31 5.54 -7.15
C PHE A 229 2.28 6.65 -7.57
N ASP A 230 1.79 7.85 -7.89
CA ASP A 230 2.64 9.02 -8.15
C ASP A 230 3.36 9.47 -6.86
N ALA A 231 2.63 9.53 -5.75
CA ALA A 231 3.17 9.91 -4.44
C ALA A 231 4.12 8.83 -3.87
N TYR A 232 3.73 7.56 -3.92
CA TYR A 232 4.57 6.42 -3.52
C TYR A 232 5.87 6.37 -4.33
N TRP A 233 5.82 6.59 -5.65
CA TRP A 233 7.02 6.68 -6.47
C TRP A 233 7.95 7.78 -5.95
N PHE A 234 7.44 9.01 -5.80
CA PHE A 234 8.23 10.12 -5.28
C PHE A 234 8.82 9.84 -3.90
N TRP A 235 8.05 9.33 -2.93
CA TRP A 235 8.57 9.03 -1.59
C TRP A 235 9.59 7.89 -1.60
N SER A 236 9.43 6.88 -2.47
CA SER A 236 10.44 5.82 -2.61
C SER A 236 11.80 6.38 -3.02
N THR A 237 11.87 7.53 -3.70
CA THR A 237 13.13 8.18 -4.07
C THR A 237 13.92 8.78 -2.89
N GLN A 238 13.31 8.87 -1.70
CA GLN A 238 13.87 9.54 -0.51
C GLN A 238 14.63 8.57 0.43
N TYR A 239 14.72 7.29 0.06
CA TYR A 239 15.33 6.22 0.85
C TYR A 239 16.53 5.59 0.15
N ASN A 240 17.41 4.95 0.93
CA ASN A 240 18.56 4.20 0.43
C ASN A 240 18.14 2.85 -0.15
N SER A 241 18.94 2.29 -1.07
CA SER A 241 18.53 1.19 -1.97
C SER A 241 18.08 -0.10 -1.28
N LEU A 242 18.57 -0.39 -0.07
CA LEU A 242 18.18 -1.54 0.74
C LEU A 242 17.03 -1.28 1.72
N SER A 243 16.67 -0.02 2.01
CA SER A 243 15.63 0.31 2.98
C SER A 243 14.30 -0.30 2.55
N ASN A 244 13.59 -0.96 3.47
CA ASN A 244 12.36 -1.67 3.13
C ASN A 244 11.18 -0.71 3.14
N LEU A 245 10.42 -0.72 2.05
CA LEU A 245 9.24 0.11 1.86
C LEU A 245 7.99 -0.76 1.88
N LEU A 246 7.01 -0.39 2.71
CA LEU A 246 5.68 -0.98 2.74
C LEU A 246 4.68 0.01 2.15
N LEU A 247 4.17 -0.27 0.95
CA LEU A 247 3.02 0.42 0.37
C LEU A 247 1.74 -0.20 0.94
N ILE A 248 0.86 0.61 1.52
CA ILE A 248 -0.33 0.06 2.19
C ILE A 248 -1.53 1.03 2.24
N ASP A 249 -2.74 0.49 2.23
CA ASP A 249 -3.97 1.26 2.45
C ASP A 249 -4.17 1.61 3.94
N SER A 250 -4.54 2.87 4.23
CA SER A 250 -4.55 3.38 5.61
C SER A 250 -5.86 3.17 6.39
N ARG A 251 -6.95 2.73 5.74
CA ARG A 251 -8.29 2.74 6.35
C ARG A 251 -8.61 1.45 7.10
N ASP A 252 -8.24 0.34 6.49
CA ASP A 252 -8.75 -1.00 6.73
C ASP A 252 -7.63 -1.98 7.09
N VAL A 253 -6.59 -1.46 7.75
CA VAL A 253 -5.43 -2.19 8.25
C VAL A 253 -5.34 -2.11 9.77
N VAL A 254 -4.87 -3.19 10.38
CA VAL A 254 -4.36 -3.22 11.76
C VAL A 254 -3.05 -4.00 11.78
N PHE A 255 -2.03 -3.42 12.41
CA PHE A 255 -0.75 -4.09 12.63
C PHE A 255 -0.82 -4.89 13.94
N GLN A 256 -0.28 -6.11 13.92
CA GLN A 256 -0.24 -7.05 15.05
C GLN A 256 1.20 -7.31 15.52
N SER A 257 2.20 -7.17 14.63
CA SER A 257 3.63 -7.14 14.94
C SER A 257 4.38 -6.27 13.93
N ASN A 258 5.66 -5.99 14.17
CA ASN A 258 6.44 -5.06 13.34
C ASN A 258 6.65 -5.66 11.93
N PRO A 259 6.15 -5.01 10.86
CA PRO A 259 6.12 -5.60 9.51
C PRO A 259 7.49 -5.81 8.88
N PHE A 260 8.57 -5.25 9.43
CA PHE A 260 9.94 -5.42 8.94
C PHE A 260 10.81 -6.33 9.82
N GLN A 261 10.23 -6.96 10.85
CA GLN A 261 10.91 -7.89 11.76
C GLN A 261 10.41 -9.33 11.61
N THR A 262 10.02 -9.71 10.39
CA THR A 262 9.29 -10.95 10.12
C THR A 262 10.13 -12.00 9.35
N PRO A 263 9.75 -13.29 9.36
CA PRO A 263 10.52 -14.34 8.69
C PRO A 263 10.64 -14.18 7.16
N SER A 264 9.66 -13.54 6.50
CA SER A 264 9.71 -13.27 5.05
C SER A 264 10.60 -12.09 4.71
N ILE A 265 10.64 -11.08 5.59
CA ILE A 265 11.37 -9.82 5.41
C ILE A 265 12.72 -9.93 6.13
N LYS A 266 13.46 -10.99 5.83
CA LYS A 266 14.85 -11.11 6.29
C LYS A 266 15.65 -9.98 5.68
N GLN A 267 16.26 -9.17 6.56
CA GLN A 267 17.11 -8.05 6.19
C GLN A 267 18.09 -8.47 5.09
N THR A 268 18.02 -7.80 3.93
CA THR A 268 18.99 -8.00 2.85
C THR A 268 20.38 -7.75 3.38
N SER A 269 21.25 -8.74 3.25
CA SER A 269 22.63 -8.61 3.67
C SER A 269 23.34 -7.56 2.82
N PRO A 270 24.33 -6.82 3.34
CA PRO A 270 25.18 -5.95 2.53
C PRO A 270 25.89 -6.66 1.36
N SER A 271 25.95 -8.00 1.36
CA SER A 271 26.38 -8.82 0.20
C SER A 271 25.43 -8.73 -1.01
N ASP A 272 24.15 -8.45 -0.77
CA ASP A 272 23.08 -8.67 -1.74
C ASP A 272 22.86 -7.44 -2.63
N VAL A 273 23.42 -6.28 -2.24
CA VAL A 273 23.41 -4.99 -2.94
C VAL A 273 23.72 -5.11 -4.43
N ASN A 274 24.61 -6.02 -4.82
CA ASN A 274 25.07 -6.20 -6.20
C ASN A 274 24.11 -7.00 -7.10
N ASN A 275 23.07 -7.63 -6.54
CA ASN A 275 22.21 -8.56 -7.26
C ASN A 275 20.83 -7.99 -7.66
N GLY A 276 20.50 -6.79 -7.19
CA GLY A 276 19.16 -6.19 -7.29
C GLY A 276 18.35 -6.33 -6.01
N GLY A 277 17.17 -5.71 -5.96
CA GLY A 277 16.29 -5.76 -4.79
C GLY A 277 15.22 -6.85 -4.84
N THR A 278 14.42 -6.95 -3.79
CA THR A 278 13.34 -7.94 -3.65
C THR A 278 11.99 -7.26 -3.49
N LEU A 279 10.95 -7.85 -4.10
CA LEU A 279 9.53 -7.50 -3.92
C LEU A 279 8.76 -8.63 -3.22
N HIS A 280 7.77 -8.25 -2.43
CA HIS A 280 6.81 -9.11 -1.77
C HIS A 280 5.39 -8.61 -2.05
N PHE A 281 4.58 -9.44 -2.69
CA PHE A 281 3.15 -9.23 -2.87
C PHE A 281 2.34 -10.32 -2.17
N TYR A 282 1.06 -10.08 -1.95
CA TYR A 282 0.23 -10.91 -1.07
C TYR A 282 -1.10 -11.26 -1.75
N GLU A 283 -1.46 -12.54 -1.72
CA GLU A 283 -2.64 -13.07 -2.42
C GLU A 283 -3.95 -12.82 -1.67
N GLU A 284 -5.06 -12.88 -2.41
CA GLU A 284 -6.39 -13.20 -1.94
C GLU A 284 -6.72 -14.64 -2.40
N LYS A 285 -7.46 -15.40 -1.59
CA LYS A 285 -7.71 -16.85 -1.76
C LYS A 285 -8.35 -17.26 -3.11
N MET A 286 -8.99 -16.33 -3.81
CA MET A 286 -9.84 -16.62 -4.97
C MET A 286 -9.15 -16.33 -6.33
N PRO A 287 -9.33 -17.18 -7.36
CA PRO A 287 -8.80 -16.92 -8.71
C PRO A 287 -9.40 -15.69 -9.38
N ILE A 288 -8.61 -15.01 -10.22
CA ILE A 288 -8.97 -13.77 -10.93
C ILE A 288 -10.32 -13.90 -11.66
N HIS A 289 -10.56 -15.01 -12.37
CA HIS A 289 -11.78 -15.23 -13.16
C HIS A 289 -13.05 -15.29 -12.31
N THR A 290 -12.95 -15.73 -11.05
CA THR A 290 -14.10 -15.83 -10.13
C THR A 290 -14.55 -14.46 -9.62
N SER A 291 -13.67 -13.46 -9.69
CA SER A 291 -13.94 -12.11 -9.20
C SER A 291 -14.44 -11.21 -10.33
N ASN A 292 -15.77 -11.05 -10.40
CA ASN A 292 -16.44 -10.10 -11.29
C ASN A 292 -15.87 -8.66 -11.20
N TYR A 293 -15.31 -8.28 -10.04
CA TYR A 293 -14.62 -7.01 -9.85
C TYR A 293 -13.28 -6.97 -10.61
N ASN A 294 -12.37 -7.91 -10.36
CA ASN A 294 -11.05 -7.95 -11.02
C ASN A 294 -11.16 -8.16 -12.53
N MET A 295 -12.05 -9.05 -12.98
CA MET A 295 -12.32 -9.24 -14.42
C MET A 295 -12.86 -7.96 -15.08
N ARG A 296 -13.65 -7.14 -14.38
CA ARG A 296 -14.09 -5.83 -14.87
C ARG A 296 -12.96 -4.81 -14.89
N TRP A 297 -12.07 -4.81 -13.89
CA TRP A 297 -10.92 -3.89 -13.82
C TRP A 297 -9.90 -4.16 -14.93
N LEU A 298 -9.55 -5.42 -15.18
CA LEU A 298 -8.67 -5.81 -16.28
C LEU A 298 -9.24 -5.44 -17.66
N ARG A 299 -10.55 -5.66 -17.88
CA ARG A 299 -11.23 -5.25 -19.12
C ARG A 299 -11.32 -3.72 -19.25
N ALA A 300 -11.50 -3.00 -18.14
CA ALA A 300 -11.55 -1.54 -18.12
C ALA A 300 -10.18 -0.87 -18.40
N ALA A 301 -9.07 -1.56 -18.11
CA ALA A 301 -7.73 -1.16 -18.51
C ALA A 301 -7.44 -1.41 -20.00
N GLY A 302 -8.41 -1.94 -20.76
CA GLY A 302 -8.27 -2.19 -22.20
C GLY A 302 -7.47 -3.45 -22.56
N TYR A 303 -7.17 -4.33 -21.60
CA TYR A 303 -6.47 -5.58 -21.89
C TYR A 303 -7.35 -6.52 -22.72
N ALA A 304 -6.77 -7.05 -23.80
CA ALA A 304 -7.48 -7.95 -24.69
C ALA A 304 -7.77 -9.28 -23.97
N LYS A 305 -8.91 -9.93 -24.30
CA LYS A 305 -9.33 -11.19 -23.68
C LYS A 305 -8.22 -12.24 -23.70
N ALA A 306 -7.52 -12.38 -24.83
CA ALA A 306 -6.41 -13.32 -25.01
C ALA A 306 -5.19 -13.06 -24.10
N GLN A 307 -5.01 -11.83 -23.59
CA GLN A 307 -3.99 -11.53 -22.58
C GLN A 307 -4.47 -11.92 -21.18
N ILE A 308 -5.73 -11.62 -20.85
CA ILE A 308 -6.33 -11.99 -19.56
C ILE A 308 -6.45 -13.52 -19.45
N ASP A 309 -6.74 -14.22 -20.54
CA ASP A 309 -6.85 -15.68 -20.60
C ASP A 309 -5.56 -16.41 -20.19
N THR A 310 -4.38 -15.79 -20.22
CA THR A 310 -3.12 -16.46 -19.83
C THR A 310 -2.87 -16.48 -18.32
N PHE A 311 -3.66 -15.74 -17.53
CA PHE A 311 -3.47 -15.63 -16.07
C PHE A 311 -4.77 -15.50 -15.25
N LYS A 312 -5.95 -15.52 -15.88
CA LYS A 312 -7.25 -15.44 -15.18
C LYS A 312 -7.47 -16.55 -14.13
N ASP A 313 -6.77 -17.67 -14.25
CA ASP A 313 -6.91 -18.85 -13.39
C ASP A 313 -5.92 -18.81 -12.20
N GLU A 314 -4.99 -17.86 -12.22
CA GLU A 314 -4.15 -17.50 -11.09
C GLU A 314 -4.95 -16.79 -10.00
N LYS A 315 -4.45 -16.82 -8.76
CA LYS A 315 -5.03 -16.09 -7.63
C LYS A 315 -4.95 -14.57 -7.83
N ILE A 316 -5.80 -13.84 -7.13
CA ILE A 316 -5.72 -12.38 -7.08
C ILE A 316 -4.57 -11.96 -6.17
N ILE A 317 -3.74 -11.02 -6.61
CA ILE A 317 -2.75 -10.36 -5.77
C ILE A 317 -3.29 -8.98 -5.36
N CYS A 318 -3.16 -8.58 -4.10
CA CYS A 318 -3.83 -7.39 -3.57
C CYS A 318 -2.97 -6.12 -3.66
N SER A 319 -3.37 -5.14 -4.49
CA SER A 319 -2.68 -3.85 -4.61
C SER A 319 -2.89 -2.92 -3.40
N GLY A 320 -3.66 -3.33 -2.39
CA GLY A 320 -3.80 -2.59 -1.13
C GLY A 320 -2.60 -2.79 -0.19
N VAL A 321 -1.72 -3.76 -0.46
CA VAL A 321 -0.51 -4.02 0.31
C VAL A 321 0.62 -4.58 -0.56
N SER A 322 1.82 -4.00 -0.50
CA SER A 322 3.02 -4.49 -1.22
C SER A 322 4.28 -4.04 -0.49
N MET A 323 5.27 -4.91 -0.35
CA MET A 323 6.52 -4.60 0.36
C MET A 323 7.75 -4.90 -0.49
N GLY A 324 8.90 -4.31 -0.16
CA GLY A 324 10.18 -4.64 -0.76
C GLY A 324 11.26 -3.59 -0.53
N THR A 325 12.49 -3.93 -0.85
CA THR A 325 13.63 -2.99 -0.85
C THR A 325 13.37 -1.81 -1.79
N GLN A 326 13.79 -0.61 -1.40
CA GLN A 326 13.64 0.64 -2.14
C GLN A 326 13.89 0.50 -3.64
N ILE A 327 15.02 -0.11 -4.05
CA ILE A 327 15.43 -0.16 -5.46
C ILE A 327 14.46 -0.97 -6.33
N ALA A 328 13.89 -2.04 -5.79
CA ALA A 328 12.89 -2.86 -6.47
C ALA A 328 11.50 -2.21 -6.41
N MET A 329 11.19 -1.55 -5.29
CA MET A 329 9.91 -0.85 -5.08
C MET A 329 9.76 0.36 -6.03
N GLU A 330 10.80 1.19 -6.16
CA GLU A 330 10.84 2.29 -7.13
C GLU A 330 10.60 1.78 -8.56
N LYS A 331 11.22 0.65 -8.92
CA LYS A 331 11.06 0.01 -10.24
C LYS A 331 9.66 -0.56 -10.49
N TYR A 332 9.04 -1.16 -9.47
CA TYR A 332 7.63 -1.57 -9.52
C TYR A 332 6.70 -0.36 -9.69
N LEU A 333 6.94 0.71 -8.93
CA LEU A 333 6.15 1.95 -8.99
C LEU A 333 6.26 2.66 -10.35
N GLU A 334 7.46 2.75 -10.93
CA GLU A 334 7.64 3.20 -12.32
C GLU A 334 6.85 2.35 -13.32
N THR A 335 6.80 1.02 -13.11
CA THR A 335 6.11 0.09 -14.01
C THR A 335 4.59 0.22 -13.90
N MET A 336 4.06 0.44 -12.68
CA MET A 336 2.66 0.77 -12.43
C MET A 336 2.25 2.09 -13.08
N LEU A 337 3.08 3.13 -12.94
CA LEU A 337 2.84 4.43 -13.59
C LEU A 337 2.92 4.35 -15.12
N PHE A 338 3.88 3.59 -15.66
CA PHE A 338 3.98 3.33 -17.09
C PHE A 338 2.75 2.60 -17.65
N GLU A 339 2.24 1.58 -16.93
CA GLU A 339 1.08 0.82 -17.41
C GLU A 339 -0.23 1.60 -17.22
N PHE A 340 -0.35 2.45 -16.20
CA PHE A 340 -1.40 3.48 -16.18
C PHE A 340 -1.26 4.41 -17.39
N ASP A 341 -0.07 4.92 -17.67
CA ASP A 341 0.18 5.87 -18.76
C ASP A 341 -0.15 5.28 -20.15
N LYS A 342 -0.01 3.96 -20.31
CA LYS A 342 -0.44 3.22 -21.51
C LYS A 342 -1.95 2.97 -21.57
N THR A 343 -2.59 2.64 -20.44
CA THR A 343 -3.99 2.18 -20.40
C THR A 343 -5.01 3.31 -20.19
N GLN A 344 -4.59 4.41 -19.55
CA GLN A 344 -5.43 5.54 -19.14
C GLN A 344 -6.71 5.08 -18.40
N CYS A 345 -6.58 4.10 -17.50
CA CYS A 345 -7.70 3.42 -16.84
C CYS A 345 -8.36 4.30 -15.76
N VAL A 346 -9.62 4.73 -15.98
CA VAL A 346 -10.32 5.73 -15.13
C VAL A 346 -11.45 5.17 -14.23
N ASN A 347 -11.51 3.85 -14.04
CA ASN A 347 -12.49 3.20 -13.17
C ASN A 347 -11.91 2.96 -11.76
N HIS A 348 -12.73 3.11 -10.72
CA HIS A 348 -12.32 2.75 -9.35
C HIS A 348 -11.89 1.27 -9.28
N GLY A 349 -10.69 1.01 -8.77
CA GLY A 349 -10.04 -0.32 -8.76
C GLY A 349 -9.22 -0.65 -10.02
N CYS A 350 -8.99 0.32 -10.92
CA CYS A 350 -8.03 0.14 -12.01
C CYS A 350 -6.64 -0.25 -11.51
N ASP A 351 -6.17 0.34 -10.42
CA ASP A 351 -4.88 0.05 -9.78
C ASP A 351 -4.71 -1.43 -9.41
N GLN A 352 -5.76 -2.06 -8.87
CA GLN A 352 -5.83 -3.49 -8.60
C GLN A 352 -5.71 -4.33 -9.89
N GLY A 353 -6.36 -3.90 -10.98
CA GLY A 353 -6.22 -4.54 -12.30
C GLY A 353 -4.83 -4.36 -12.93
N LEU A 354 -4.25 -3.15 -12.83
CA LEU A 354 -2.90 -2.84 -13.30
C LEU A 354 -1.86 -3.69 -12.55
N HIS A 355 -1.96 -3.79 -11.23
CA HIS A 355 -1.04 -4.56 -10.38
C HIS A 355 -0.97 -6.04 -10.79
N ASN A 356 -2.14 -6.70 -10.88
CA ASN A 356 -2.21 -8.09 -11.30
C ASN A 356 -1.64 -8.29 -12.71
N TYR A 357 -1.99 -7.43 -13.67
CA TYR A 357 -1.46 -7.52 -15.02
C TYR A 357 0.06 -7.25 -15.09
N VAL A 358 0.59 -6.29 -14.32
CA VAL A 358 2.03 -5.97 -14.27
C VAL A 358 2.85 -7.17 -13.76
N TYR A 359 2.35 -7.88 -12.74
CA TYR A 359 2.97 -9.14 -12.32
C TYR A 359 2.79 -10.25 -13.37
N TYR A 360 1.57 -10.65 -13.69
CA TYR A 360 1.28 -11.84 -14.50
C TYR A 360 1.63 -11.73 -16.00
N SER A 361 1.81 -10.52 -16.54
CA SER A 361 2.41 -10.33 -17.89
C SER A 361 3.94 -10.21 -17.87
N ASN A 362 4.56 -10.61 -16.76
CA ASN A 362 6.00 -10.67 -16.52
C ASN A 362 6.76 -9.32 -16.66
N LYS A 363 6.09 -8.18 -16.44
CA LYS A 363 6.70 -6.84 -16.66
C LYS A 363 7.74 -6.42 -15.63
N LEU A 364 7.82 -7.13 -14.50
CA LEU A 364 8.79 -6.87 -13.42
C LEU A 364 10.08 -7.70 -13.57
N PHE A 365 10.05 -8.78 -14.34
CA PHE A 365 11.17 -9.72 -14.47
C PHE A 365 12.20 -9.23 -15.50
N HIS A 366 13.40 -9.80 -15.44
CA HIS A 366 14.58 -9.38 -16.23
C HIS A 366 15.00 -7.92 -16.00
N ASN A 367 14.59 -7.31 -14.89
CA ASN A 367 15.02 -5.97 -14.51
C ASN A 367 16.16 -6.04 -13.47
N PRO A 368 17.33 -5.39 -13.66
CA PRO A 368 18.43 -5.46 -12.72
C PRO A 368 18.13 -4.84 -11.34
N SER A 369 17.08 -4.01 -11.22
CA SER A 369 16.61 -3.50 -9.93
C SER A 369 15.76 -4.52 -9.15
N ILE A 370 15.28 -5.59 -9.78
CA ILE A 370 14.37 -6.58 -9.19
C ILE A 370 14.98 -7.99 -9.38
N GLN A 371 15.70 -8.46 -8.37
CA GLN A 371 16.25 -9.82 -8.33
C GLN A 371 15.15 -10.85 -8.14
N ASN A 372 14.28 -10.64 -7.15
CA ASN A 372 13.26 -11.59 -6.71
C ASN A 372 11.89 -10.92 -6.60
N VAL A 373 10.84 -11.67 -6.94
CA VAL A 373 9.45 -11.32 -6.60
C VAL A 373 8.85 -12.52 -5.89
N HIS A 374 8.52 -12.35 -4.62
CA HIS A 374 7.81 -13.34 -3.83
C HIS A 374 6.32 -12.99 -3.81
N VAL A 375 5.48 -13.97 -4.16
CA VAL A 375 4.03 -13.88 -3.97
C VAL A 375 3.67 -14.81 -2.83
N HIS A 376 3.06 -14.24 -1.80
CA HIS A 376 2.77 -14.89 -0.53
C HIS A 376 1.32 -15.34 -0.47
N GLU A 377 1.10 -16.61 -0.12
CA GLU A 377 -0.25 -17.15 0.02
C GLU A 377 -1.04 -16.47 1.15
N GLN A 378 -2.31 -16.16 0.86
CA GLN A 378 -3.23 -15.63 1.88
C GLN A 378 -3.34 -16.62 3.05
N GLY A 379 -3.22 -16.13 4.29
CA GLY A 379 -3.33 -16.98 5.47
C GLY A 379 -2.11 -17.88 5.72
N LYS A 380 -0.95 -17.65 5.09
CA LYS A 380 0.29 -18.42 5.31
C LYS A 380 1.54 -17.55 5.39
N SER A 381 1.39 -16.25 5.65
CA SER A 381 2.49 -15.28 5.58
C SER A 381 2.33 -14.15 6.60
N ASP A 382 3.24 -13.19 6.56
CA ASP A 382 3.24 -12.03 7.47
C ASP A 382 2.11 -11.01 7.20
N VAL A 383 1.34 -11.21 6.13
CA VAL A 383 0.16 -10.40 5.80
C VAL A 383 -0.99 -11.32 5.39
N THR A 384 -2.21 -11.01 5.83
CA THR A 384 -3.43 -11.69 5.36
C THR A 384 -4.47 -10.68 4.86
N ASN A 385 -5.00 -10.93 3.65
CA ASN A 385 -5.96 -10.09 2.94
C ASN A 385 -7.39 -10.64 3.14
N LEU A 386 -8.21 -9.97 3.94
CA LEU A 386 -9.50 -10.53 4.38
C LEU A 386 -10.64 -10.40 3.35
N ALA A 387 -10.50 -9.62 2.26
CA ALA A 387 -11.55 -9.46 1.26
C ALA A 387 -11.85 -10.74 0.48
N GLY A 388 -10.87 -11.64 0.30
CA GLY A 388 -11.09 -12.94 -0.35
C GLY A 388 -12.04 -13.85 0.44
N LEU A 389 -12.06 -13.73 1.77
CA LEU A 389 -12.83 -14.59 2.68
C LEU A 389 -14.29 -14.16 2.84
N ARG A 390 -14.69 -12.97 2.37
CA ARG A 390 -16.09 -12.48 2.48
C ARG A 390 -17.11 -13.32 1.70
N HIS A 391 -16.63 -14.25 0.87
CA HIS A 391 -17.41 -15.16 0.04
C HIS A 391 -17.56 -16.56 0.65
N GLU A 392 -16.89 -16.81 1.78
CA GLU A 392 -17.10 -18.01 2.59
C GLU A 392 -18.46 -17.93 3.30
N GLU A 393 -19.18 -19.05 3.43
CA GLU A 393 -20.51 -19.09 4.06
C GLU A 393 -20.48 -18.81 5.59
N LYS A 394 -19.28 -18.82 6.19
CA LYS A 394 -19.07 -18.77 7.64
C LYS A 394 -18.38 -17.48 8.08
N PRO A 395 -18.71 -16.92 9.27
CA PRO A 395 -17.95 -15.83 9.89
C PRO A 395 -16.46 -16.18 10.05
N LEU A 396 -15.58 -15.18 10.00
CA LEU A 396 -14.12 -15.40 10.15
C LEU A 396 -13.74 -16.13 11.44
N ARG A 397 -14.50 -15.93 12.53
CA ARG A 397 -14.35 -16.65 13.80
C ARG A 397 -14.64 -18.15 13.68
N GLU A 398 -15.64 -18.55 12.90
CA GLU A 398 -15.95 -19.97 12.63
C GLU A 398 -14.99 -20.62 11.63
N LEU A 399 -14.33 -19.81 10.79
CA LEU A 399 -13.22 -20.24 9.94
C LEU A 399 -11.89 -20.37 10.71
N GLY A 400 -11.85 -20.03 12.00
CA GLY A 400 -10.64 -20.01 12.82
C GLY A 400 -9.70 -18.84 12.57
N VAL A 401 -10.06 -17.93 11.64
CA VAL A 401 -9.23 -16.77 11.22
C VAL A 401 -9.23 -15.63 12.25
N VAL A 402 -10.16 -15.65 13.22
CA VAL A 402 -10.24 -14.66 14.32
C VAL A 402 -10.39 -15.38 15.66
N ILE A 403 -9.38 -15.28 16.52
CA ILE A 403 -9.29 -16.08 17.77
C ILE A 403 -9.79 -15.37 19.04
N ASP A 404 -9.72 -14.03 19.09
CA ASP A 404 -10.25 -13.20 20.19
C ASP A 404 -11.11 -12.05 19.65
N GLU A 405 -11.34 -10.95 20.39
CA GLU A 405 -12.14 -9.82 19.88
C GLU A 405 -11.52 -9.09 18.67
N GLY A 406 -10.21 -9.22 18.40
CA GLY A 406 -9.54 -8.50 17.31
C GLY A 406 -8.27 -9.13 16.71
N THR A 407 -7.70 -10.18 17.31
CA THR A 407 -6.52 -10.87 16.76
C THR A 407 -6.93 -11.78 15.59
N VAL A 408 -6.32 -11.51 14.43
CA VAL A 408 -6.45 -12.28 13.19
C VAL A 408 -5.27 -13.26 13.09
N VAL A 409 -5.53 -14.48 12.62
CA VAL A 409 -4.51 -15.53 12.43
C VAL A 409 -4.51 -16.12 11.02
N ASN A 410 -3.39 -16.77 10.71
CA ASN A 410 -3.16 -17.62 9.53
C ASN A 410 -3.78 -19.02 9.70
N GLU A 411 -3.80 -19.80 8.62
CA GLU A 411 -4.33 -21.19 8.57
C GLU A 411 -3.59 -22.15 9.52
N ASP A 412 -2.33 -21.84 9.86
CA ASP A 412 -1.50 -22.59 10.82
C ASP A 412 -1.62 -22.08 12.28
N GLY A 413 -2.43 -21.04 12.52
CA GLY A 413 -2.57 -20.38 13.81
C GLY A 413 -1.49 -19.35 14.14
N SER A 414 -0.56 -19.07 13.23
CA SER A 414 0.41 -17.96 13.40
C SER A 414 -0.29 -16.60 13.27
N ILE A 415 0.26 -15.56 13.92
CA ILE A 415 -0.28 -14.19 13.86
C ILE A 415 0.46 -13.43 12.74
N PRO A 416 -0.19 -13.10 11.60
CA PRO A 416 0.42 -12.24 10.58
C PRO A 416 0.68 -10.85 11.15
N ALA A 417 1.82 -10.25 10.82
CA ALA A 417 2.19 -8.90 11.22
C ALA A 417 1.15 -7.84 10.78
N ILE A 418 0.47 -8.07 9.66
CA ILE A 418 -0.57 -7.18 9.11
C ILE A 418 -1.87 -7.95 8.86
N ALA A 419 -2.95 -7.50 9.52
CA ALA A 419 -4.31 -7.83 9.12
C ALA A 419 -4.82 -6.72 8.18
N HIS A 420 -5.08 -7.06 6.92
CA HIS A 420 -5.51 -6.11 5.88
C HIS A 420 -6.95 -6.40 5.44
N GLN A 421 -7.67 -5.33 5.09
CA GLN A 421 -9.10 -5.31 4.74
C GLN A 421 -10.01 -5.71 5.92
N VAL A 422 -9.65 -5.34 7.16
CA VAL A 422 -10.39 -5.68 8.39
C VAL A 422 -11.79 -5.06 8.48
N ASP A 423 -12.13 -4.10 7.61
CA ASP A 423 -13.46 -3.51 7.51
C ASP A 423 -14.43 -4.30 6.59
N ARG A 424 -13.96 -5.40 5.97
CA ARG A 424 -14.77 -6.29 5.11
C ARG A 424 -15.58 -7.31 5.91
N ASP A 425 -15.09 -7.69 7.08
CA ASP A 425 -15.84 -8.51 8.03
C ASP A 425 -16.67 -7.63 8.98
N LYS A 426 -17.89 -8.08 9.31
CA LYS A 426 -18.84 -7.30 10.11
C LYS A 426 -18.47 -7.24 11.60
N GLU A 427 -17.81 -8.27 12.13
CA GLU A 427 -17.41 -8.36 13.53
C GLU A 427 -16.16 -7.52 13.79
N LEU A 428 -15.09 -7.71 12.99
CA LEU A 428 -13.86 -6.92 13.04
C LEU A 428 -14.14 -5.42 12.77
N ALA A 429 -14.96 -5.10 11.76
CA ALA A 429 -15.37 -3.72 11.50
C ALA A 429 -16.14 -3.08 12.66
N ALA A 430 -16.90 -3.87 13.44
CA ALA A 430 -17.58 -3.39 14.63
C ALA A 430 -16.60 -3.21 15.81
N TYR A 431 -15.70 -4.17 16.03
CA TYR A 431 -14.69 -4.13 17.07
C TYR A 431 -13.71 -2.96 16.90
N PHE A 432 -13.01 -2.86 15.76
CA PHE A 432 -12.00 -1.82 15.56
C PHE A 432 -12.61 -0.41 15.56
N ARG A 433 -13.80 -0.25 14.98
CA ARG A 433 -14.58 1.00 15.09
C ARG A 433 -14.93 1.35 16.53
N LYS A 434 -15.31 0.38 17.38
CA LYS A 434 -15.57 0.59 18.82
C LYS A 434 -14.27 0.97 19.56
N LYS A 435 -13.18 0.23 19.32
CA LYS A 435 -11.84 0.44 19.89
C LYS A 435 -11.33 1.85 19.57
N TYR A 436 -11.13 2.17 18.30
CA TYR A 436 -10.46 3.41 17.90
C TYR A 436 -11.34 4.67 18.00
N ASN A 437 -12.68 4.55 18.03
CA ASN A 437 -13.54 5.66 18.44
C ASN A 437 -13.42 5.98 19.94
N ASN A 438 -13.15 4.99 20.80
CA ASN A 438 -12.87 5.25 22.21
C ASN A 438 -11.50 5.89 22.41
N GLU A 439 -10.47 5.43 21.69
CA GLU A 439 -9.14 6.06 21.72
C GLU A 439 -9.17 7.50 21.17
N ALA A 440 -9.89 7.77 20.07
CA ALA A 440 -10.08 9.13 19.56
C ALA A 440 -10.69 10.08 20.60
N ARG A 441 -11.69 9.63 21.37
CA ARG A 441 -12.27 10.42 22.48
C ARG A 441 -11.26 10.73 23.58
N LYS A 442 -10.32 9.81 23.88
CA LYS A 442 -9.24 10.07 24.85
C LYS A 442 -8.28 11.13 24.32
N VAL A 443 -7.82 11.00 23.08
CA VAL A 443 -6.92 11.97 22.44
C VAL A 443 -7.56 13.36 22.37
N GLU A 444 -8.84 13.46 22.00
CA GLU A 444 -9.56 14.73 22.06
C GLU A 444 -9.74 15.28 23.49
N ALA A 445 -9.92 14.41 24.50
CA ALA A 445 -10.05 14.85 25.89
C ALA A 445 -8.71 15.33 26.46
N GLN A 446 -7.60 14.70 26.09
CA GLN A 446 -6.23 15.14 26.38
C GLN A 446 -5.95 16.50 25.71
N TYR A 447 -6.26 16.63 24.41
CA TYR A 447 -6.10 17.89 23.69
C TYR A 447 -6.92 19.05 24.28
N ARG A 448 -8.13 18.77 24.80
CA ARG A 448 -8.98 19.76 25.50
C ARG A 448 -8.55 20.08 26.94
N ALA A 449 -7.50 19.44 27.45
CA ALA A 449 -6.94 19.67 28.78
C ALA A 449 -5.56 20.36 28.76
N LEU A 450 -5.06 20.66 27.56
CA LEU A 450 -3.87 21.49 27.27
C LEU A 450 -4.30 22.93 26.93
#